data_AF-A0A1X7KDX2-F1
#
_entry.id   AF-A0A1X7KDX2-F1
#
_cell.length_a   1.000
_cell.length_b   1.000
_cell.length_c   1.000
_cell.angle_alpha   90.00
_cell.angle_beta   90.00
_cell.angle_gamma   90.00
#
_symmetry.space_group_name_H-M   'P 1'
#
loop_
_entity.id
_entity.type
_entity.pdbx_description
1 polymer ?
#
loop_
_entity_poly.entity_id
_entity_poly.type
_entity_poly.pdbx_seq_one_letter_code
_entity_poly.pdbx_strand_id
1 'polypeptide(L)'
;MVRQYYEQGSHVLLVDTGNSYQGLCELIKGKTKGKDGVYFTYTEDNPIAFNPFFTDDGVFDIEKRESIKTLILTLWKRDDEPPTRSEEVALSNAVSGYIDRIKQSDEYPSFNGFYEYVRGDYKRVLEEKQVREKDFDLAGFLNVLEPYYRGGEYDYLLNSDKQLDLLSKRFIVFEIDAIKDHKILFPIVTIIIMEVFINKMRRLKGVRKMILIEEAWKAIAKEGMAEYIKYLFKTVRKFFGEAIVVTQEVDDIIQSPVVKESIINNSDCKILLDQRKYMNKFDDIQAMLGLTEKEKAQILSINQNNDPSRLYKEVWIGLGGTHSAVYATEVSLEEYLAYTTEETEKMEVMQLASELDGNVELAIKRIAQQRRDNANSY
;
A
#
# COMPACT_ATOMS: atom_id res chain seq x y z
N MET A 1 -4.04 12.95 10.81
CA MET A 1 -5.02 11.89 10.44
C MET A 1 -4.51 10.48 10.78
N VAL A 2 -3.46 9.97 10.13
CA VAL A 2 -3.00 8.57 10.27
C VAL A 2 -2.73 8.14 11.73
N ARG A 3 -2.05 8.97 12.53
CA ARG A 3 -1.85 8.70 13.98
C ARG A 3 -3.17 8.47 14.71
N GLN A 4 -4.17 9.32 14.48
CA GLN A 4 -5.45 9.26 15.19
C GLN A 4 -6.18 7.93 14.89
N TYR A 5 -6.13 7.44 13.65
CA TYR A 5 -6.67 6.12 13.32
C TYR A 5 -5.99 5.01 14.10
N TYR A 6 -4.66 5.04 14.19
CA TYR A 6 -3.90 4.08 14.98
C TYR A 6 -4.28 4.15 16.47
N GLU A 7 -4.31 5.35 17.06
CA GLU A 7 -4.68 5.58 18.46
C GLU A 7 -6.10 5.11 18.78
N GLN A 8 -7.02 5.19 17.82
CA GLN A 8 -8.40 4.68 17.91
C GLN A 8 -8.51 3.16 17.73
N GLY A 9 -7.39 2.42 17.66
CA GLY A 9 -7.38 0.97 17.57
C GLY A 9 -7.42 0.42 16.14
N SER A 10 -7.32 1.27 15.12
CA SER A 10 -7.31 0.81 13.73
C SER A 10 -6.00 0.10 13.38
N HIS A 11 -6.07 -0.84 12.43
CA HIS A 11 -4.89 -1.35 11.74
C HIS A 11 -4.63 -0.48 10.53
N VAL A 12 -3.44 0.12 10.49
CA VAL A 12 -2.99 1.04 9.45
C VAL A 12 -1.88 0.36 8.65
N LEU A 13 -2.05 0.35 7.33
CA LEU A 13 -1.04 -0.04 6.36
C LEU A 13 -0.79 1.15 5.43
N LEU A 14 0.45 1.58 5.33
CA LEU A 14 0.85 2.70 4.47
C LEU A 14 1.76 2.18 3.36
N VAL A 15 1.52 2.65 2.15
CA VAL A 15 2.43 2.54 1.01
C VAL A 15 3.00 3.95 0.81
N ASP A 16 4.25 4.12 1.24
CA ASP A 16 4.97 5.38 1.35
C ASP A 16 5.93 5.54 0.17
N THR A 17 6.10 6.78 -0.25
CA THR A 17 7.13 7.19 -1.21
C THR A 17 7.82 8.42 -0.65
N GLY A 18 9.07 8.27 -0.23
CA GLY A 18 9.88 9.39 0.27
C GLY A 18 10.06 9.45 1.79
N ASN A 19 9.79 8.35 2.50
CA ASN A 19 10.04 8.19 3.94
C ASN A 19 9.25 9.16 4.83
N SER A 20 8.11 9.67 4.37
CA SER A 20 7.28 10.64 5.07
C SER A 20 6.73 10.08 6.39
N TYR A 21 6.50 8.76 6.47
CA TYR A 21 5.93 8.12 7.66
C TYR A 21 6.93 7.44 8.58
N GLN A 22 8.24 7.52 8.27
CA GLN A 22 9.29 6.87 9.06
C GLN A 22 9.27 7.32 10.52
N GLY A 23 9.25 8.63 10.78
CA GLY A 23 9.27 9.18 12.14
C GLY A 23 8.09 8.72 13.00
N LEU A 24 6.87 8.74 12.44
CA LEU A 24 5.68 8.23 13.12
C LEU A 24 5.79 6.71 13.41
N CYS A 25 6.29 5.94 12.45
CA CYS A 25 6.46 4.50 12.60
C CYS A 25 7.46 4.16 13.72
N GLU A 26 8.60 4.85 13.77
CA GLU A 26 9.63 4.69 14.80
C GLU A 26 9.12 5.09 16.19
N LEU A 27 8.36 6.19 16.30
CA LEU A 27 7.72 6.58 17.55
C LEU A 27 6.75 5.50 18.07
N ILE A 28 5.94 4.90 17.20
CA ILE A 28 5.04 3.80 17.56
C ILE A 28 5.84 2.56 17.97
N LYS A 29 6.92 2.24 17.23
CA LYS A 29 7.81 1.12 17.55
C LYS A 29 8.44 1.28 18.93
N GLY A 30 8.97 2.46 19.25
CA GLY A 30 9.54 2.79 20.55
C GLY A 30 8.51 2.67 21.68
N LYS A 31 7.36 3.34 21.54
CA LYS A 31 6.28 3.33 22.55
C LYS A 31 5.75 1.94 22.85
N THR A 32 5.65 1.09 21.82
CA THR A 32 5.10 -0.26 21.95
C THR A 32 6.16 -1.34 22.15
N LYS A 33 7.44 -0.96 22.27
CA LYS A 33 8.59 -1.87 22.39
C LYS A 33 8.61 -2.92 21.27
N GLY A 34 8.32 -2.51 20.04
CA GLY A 34 8.32 -3.36 18.85
C GLY A 34 7.06 -4.21 18.64
N LYS A 35 6.03 -4.06 19.48
CA LYS A 35 4.74 -4.73 19.28
C LYS A 35 4.07 -4.24 17.99
N ASP A 36 4.06 -2.92 17.76
CA ASP A 36 3.62 -2.25 16.52
C ASP A 36 4.76 -1.41 15.93
N GLY A 37 4.54 -0.78 14.78
CA GLY A 37 5.55 0.08 14.13
C GLY A 37 6.55 -0.75 13.33
N VAL A 38 6.06 -1.32 12.22
CA VAL A 38 6.89 -2.07 11.27
C VAL A 38 7.14 -1.19 10.06
N TYR A 39 8.40 -0.90 9.80
CA TYR A 39 8.84 -0.13 8.64
C TYR A 39 9.63 -1.06 7.70
N PHE A 40 9.09 -1.28 6.50
CA PHE A 40 9.76 -2.02 5.44
C PHE A 40 10.32 -1.01 4.44
N THR A 41 11.61 -1.13 4.17
CA THR A 41 12.27 -0.45 3.05
C THR A 41 12.99 -1.52 2.25
N TYR A 42 12.95 -1.40 0.93
CA TYR A 42 13.71 -2.33 0.09
C TYR A 42 15.20 -2.04 0.19
N THR A 43 15.97 -3.06 0.55
CA THR A 43 17.43 -3.08 0.44
C THR A 43 17.84 -4.43 -0.12
N GLU A 44 18.99 -4.51 -0.77
CA GLU A 44 19.52 -5.80 -1.28
C GLU A 44 19.70 -6.81 -0.12
N ASP A 45 20.11 -6.35 1.06
CA ASP A 45 20.32 -7.19 2.25
C ASP A 45 19.02 -7.61 2.96
N ASN A 46 17.96 -6.81 2.84
CA ASN A 46 16.67 -7.07 3.47
C ASN A 46 15.53 -6.79 2.48
N PRO A 47 15.31 -7.70 1.52
CA PRO A 47 14.25 -7.55 0.55
C PRO A 47 12.87 -7.72 1.19
N ILE A 48 11.86 -7.09 0.58
CA ILE A 48 10.46 -7.34 0.90
C ILE A 48 10.05 -8.66 0.24
N ALA A 49 9.89 -9.71 1.04
CA ALA A 49 9.59 -11.06 0.59
C ALA A 49 8.39 -11.65 1.33
N PHE A 50 7.66 -12.55 0.68
CA PHE A 50 6.43 -13.16 1.17
C PHE A 50 6.22 -14.54 0.56
N ASN A 51 5.44 -15.41 1.21
CA ASN A 51 5.06 -16.70 0.64
C ASN A 51 3.57 -16.70 0.28
N PRO A 52 3.21 -16.64 -1.03
CA PRO A 52 1.80 -16.55 -1.44
C PRO A 52 0.99 -17.81 -1.16
N PHE A 53 1.65 -18.96 -1.02
CA PHE A 53 1.03 -20.23 -0.71
C PHE A 53 0.96 -20.50 0.79
N PHE A 54 1.42 -19.60 1.66
CA PHE A 54 1.37 -19.79 3.10
C PHE A 54 0.18 -19.06 3.74
N THR A 55 -0.47 -19.73 4.68
CA THR A 55 -1.49 -19.15 5.58
C THR A 55 -1.37 -19.80 6.95
N ASP A 56 -1.35 -18.99 8.02
CA ASP A 56 -1.16 -19.50 9.40
C ASP A 56 -2.25 -20.48 9.87
N ASP A 57 -3.46 -20.36 9.31
CA ASP A 57 -4.63 -21.17 9.63
C ASP A 57 -4.88 -22.30 8.61
N GLY A 58 -4.02 -22.44 7.59
CA GLY A 58 -4.20 -23.40 6.50
C GLY A 58 -5.42 -23.15 5.61
N VAL A 59 -6.09 -22.00 5.74
CA VAL A 59 -7.31 -21.69 4.98
C VAL A 59 -6.97 -21.01 3.66
N PHE A 60 -7.45 -21.60 2.55
CA PHE A 60 -7.38 -21.06 1.20
C PHE A 60 -8.81 -20.91 0.67
N ASP A 61 -9.44 -19.77 0.96
CA ASP A 61 -10.77 -19.43 0.44
C ASP A 61 -10.71 -19.07 -1.06
N ILE A 62 -11.87 -18.81 -1.67
CA ILE A 62 -11.96 -18.47 -3.10
C ILE A 62 -11.09 -17.26 -3.43
N GLU A 63 -11.02 -16.30 -2.53
CA GLU A 63 -10.35 -15.03 -2.78
C GLU A 63 -8.83 -15.13 -2.59
N LYS A 64 -8.35 -15.95 -1.63
CA LYS A 64 -6.94 -16.32 -1.52
C LYS A 64 -6.46 -17.12 -2.74
N ARG A 65 -7.30 -18.01 -3.28
CA ARG A 65 -6.99 -18.72 -4.54
C ARG A 65 -6.91 -17.76 -5.71
N GLU A 66 -7.86 -16.84 -5.82
CA GLU A 66 -7.84 -15.81 -6.85
C GLU A 66 -6.63 -14.89 -6.69
N SER A 67 -6.24 -14.55 -5.46
CA SER A 67 -5.10 -13.65 -5.25
C SER A 67 -3.76 -14.27 -5.66
N ILE A 68 -3.56 -15.55 -5.33
CA ILE A 68 -2.42 -16.34 -5.81
C ILE A 68 -2.46 -16.41 -7.34
N LYS A 69 -3.61 -16.69 -7.96
CA LYS A 69 -3.75 -16.73 -9.42
C LYS A 69 -3.35 -15.40 -10.05
N THR A 70 -3.86 -14.27 -9.55
CA THR A 70 -3.51 -12.96 -10.11
C THR A 70 -2.03 -12.64 -9.93
N LEU A 71 -1.43 -12.98 -8.78
CA LEU A 71 0.01 -12.86 -8.59
C LEU A 71 0.78 -13.62 -9.68
N ILE A 72 0.47 -14.89 -9.89
CA ILE A 72 1.16 -15.70 -10.90
C ILE A 72 0.91 -15.19 -12.32
N LEU A 73 -0.29 -14.67 -12.64
CA LEU A 73 -0.55 -14.03 -13.93
C LEU A 73 0.32 -12.80 -14.15
N THR A 74 0.45 -11.93 -13.14
CA THR A 74 1.30 -10.73 -13.23
C THR A 74 2.78 -11.10 -13.43
N LEU A 75 3.24 -12.20 -12.86
CA LEU A 75 4.61 -12.70 -13.08
C LEU A 75 4.81 -13.25 -14.50
N TRP A 76 3.77 -13.89 -15.05
CA TRP A 76 3.86 -14.60 -16.32
C TRP A 76 3.63 -13.70 -17.54
N LYS A 77 2.68 -12.77 -17.46
CA LYS A 77 2.21 -11.98 -18.60
C LYS A 77 2.67 -10.53 -18.50
N ARG A 78 3.03 -9.97 -19.65
CA ARG A 78 3.36 -8.55 -19.81
C ARG A 78 2.10 -7.73 -20.09
N ASP A 79 2.20 -6.41 -19.90
CA ASP A 79 1.10 -5.46 -20.10
C ASP A 79 0.43 -5.51 -21.47
N ASP A 80 1.21 -5.77 -22.51
CA ASP A 80 0.74 -5.83 -23.89
C ASP A 80 0.27 -7.22 -24.32
N GLU A 81 0.32 -8.20 -23.41
CA GLU A 81 -0.02 -9.60 -23.67
C GLU A 81 -1.00 -10.12 -22.60
N PRO A 82 -2.30 -9.75 -22.67
CA PRO A 82 -3.29 -10.27 -21.72
C PRO A 82 -3.44 -11.79 -21.85
N PRO A 83 -3.65 -12.52 -20.73
CA PRO A 83 -3.85 -13.96 -20.78
C PRO A 83 -5.11 -14.30 -21.56
N THR A 84 -5.05 -15.37 -22.35
CA THR A 84 -6.23 -15.94 -22.97
C THR A 84 -7.08 -16.66 -21.92
N ARG A 85 -8.37 -16.85 -22.21
CA ARG A 85 -9.27 -17.61 -21.34
C ARG A 85 -8.76 -19.02 -21.04
N SER A 86 -8.11 -19.67 -22.03
CA SER A 86 -7.52 -21.00 -21.85
C SER A 86 -6.40 -20.98 -20.82
N GLU A 87 -5.53 -19.97 -20.89
CA GLU A 87 -4.42 -19.77 -19.97
C GLU A 87 -4.91 -19.47 -18.55
N GLU A 88 -5.93 -18.62 -18.39
CA GLU A 88 -6.55 -18.35 -17.09
C GLU A 88 -7.13 -19.60 -16.44
N VAL A 89 -7.83 -20.44 -17.24
CA VAL A 89 -8.41 -21.70 -16.77
C VAL A 89 -7.31 -22.69 -16.40
N ALA A 90 -6.26 -22.80 -17.22
CA ALA A 90 -5.12 -23.66 -16.94
C ALA A 90 -4.41 -23.24 -15.64
N LEU A 91 -4.14 -21.94 -15.46
CA LEU A 91 -3.53 -21.46 -14.23
C LEU A 91 -4.43 -21.67 -13.01
N SER A 92 -5.74 -21.42 -13.14
CA SER A 92 -6.70 -21.67 -12.05
C SER A 92 -6.69 -23.14 -11.60
N ASN A 93 -6.64 -24.07 -12.56
CA ASN A 93 -6.52 -25.50 -12.28
C ASN A 93 -5.17 -25.86 -11.64
N ALA A 94 -4.06 -25.25 -12.09
CA ALA A 94 -2.74 -25.46 -11.51
C ALA A 94 -2.69 -25.01 -10.05
N VAL A 95 -3.16 -23.80 -9.75
CA VAL A 95 -3.21 -23.23 -8.40
C VAL A 95 -4.11 -24.08 -7.50
N SER A 96 -5.30 -24.44 -7.98
CA SER A 96 -6.23 -25.27 -7.20
C SER A 96 -5.66 -26.65 -6.90
N GLY A 97 -5.08 -27.32 -7.90
CA GLY A 97 -4.50 -28.65 -7.73
C GLY A 97 -3.29 -28.65 -6.78
N TYR A 98 -2.44 -27.64 -6.85
CA TYR A 98 -1.34 -27.50 -5.89
C TYR A 98 -1.86 -27.23 -4.47
N ILE A 99 -2.86 -26.37 -4.31
CA ILE A 99 -3.49 -26.10 -3.01
C ILE A 99 -4.12 -27.38 -2.42
N ASP A 100 -4.73 -28.20 -3.26
CA ASP A 100 -5.32 -29.46 -2.80
C ASP A 100 -4.23 -30.48 -2.40
N ARG A 101 -3.08 -30.50 -3.09
CA ARG A 101 -1.91 -31.30 -2.72
C ARG A 101 -1.31 -30.89 -1.38
N ILE A 102 -1.08 -29.60 -1.14
CA ILE A 102 -0.53 -29.11 0.15
C ILE A 102 -1.51 -29.33 1.32
N LYS A 103 -2.82 -29.43 1.06
CA LYS A 103 -3.82 -29.78 2.08
C LYS A 103 -3.85 -31.26 2.44
N GLN A 104 -3.36 -32.12 1.53
CA GLN A 104 -3.37 -33.57 1.69
C GLN A 104 -2.01 -34.14 2.10
N SER A 105 -0.96 -33.32 2.09
CA SER A 105 0.42 -33.71 2.41
C SER A 105 0.98 -32.81 3.50
N ASP A 106 1.99 -33.29 4.24
CA ASP A 106 2.79 -32.46 5.17
C ASP A 106 3.85 -31.61 4.43
N GLU A 107 3.65 -31.36 3.13
CA GLU A 107 4.56 -30.55 2.33
C GLU A 107 4.45 -29.08 2.74
N TYR A 108 5.58 -28.43 3.03
CA TYR A 108 5.59 -27.01 3.34
C TYR A 108 5.17 -26.20 2.10
N PRO A 109 4.09 -25.41 2.19
CA PRO A 109 3.59 -24.69 1.02
C PRO A 109 4.57 -23.58 0.64
N SER A 110 4.93 -23.52 -0.63
CA SER A 110 5.87 -22.52 -1.16
C SER A 110 5.67 -22.31 -2.66
N PHE A 111 6.22 -21.22 -3.21
CA PHE A 111 6.28 -21.02 -4.65
C PHE A 111 7.16 -22.09 -5.33
N ASN A 112 8.26 -22.48 -4.69
CA ASN A 112 9.10 -23.57 -5.19
C ASN A 112 8.31 -24.88 -5.34
N GLY A 113 7.51 -25.27 -4.35
CA GLY A 113 6.66 -26.45 -4.46
C GLY A 113 5.59 -26.33 -5.55
N PHE A 114 5.04 -25.11 -5.77
CA PHE A 114 4.10 -24.86 -6.86
C PHE A 114 4.76 -25.07 -8.22
N TYR A 115 5.96 -24.50 -8.41
CA TYR A 115 6.74 -24.65 -9.62
C TYR A 115 7.05 -26.12 -9.93
N GLU A 116 7.45 -26.88 -8.91
CA GLU A 116 7.71 -28.32 -9.03
C GLU A 116 6.47 -29.14 -9.37
N TYR A 117 5.35 -28.84 -8.71
CA TYR A 117 4.06 -29.45 -9.01
C TYR A 117 3.65 -29.17 -10.47
N VAL A 118 3.83 -27.94 -10.95
CA VAL A 118 3.51 -27.58 -12.33
C VAL A 118 4.38 -28.34 -13.33
N ARG A 119 5.70 -28.41 -13.07
CA ARG A 119 6.66 -29.13 -13.90
C ARG A 119 6.43 -30.63 -13.96
N GLY A 120 5.95 -31.23 -12.86
CA GLY A 120 5.75 -32.66 -12.71
C GLY A 120 4.31 -33.12 -12.89
N ASP A 121 3.50 -33.00 -11.85
CA ASP A 121 2.16 -33.58 -11.78
C ASP A 121 1.17 -32.87 -12.71
N TYR A 122 1.19 -31.54 -12.72
CA TYR A 122 0.25 -30.78 -13.56
C TYR A 122 0.52 -30.99 -15.04
N LYS A 123 1.79 -31.16 -15.44
CA LYS A 123 2.16 -31.57 -16.80
C LYS A 123 1.43 -32.83 -17.24
N ARG A 124 1.39 -33.88 -16.39
CA ARG A 124 0.65 -35.12 -16.68
C ARG A 124 -0.85 -34.85 -16.83
N VAL A 125 -1.42 -33.99 -15.99
CA VAL A 125 -2.84 -33.58 -16.08
C VAL A 125 -3.13 -32.89 -17.42
N LEU A 126 -2.22 -32.03 -17.90
CA LEU A 126 -2.36 -31.37 -19.20
C LEU A 126 -2.29 -32.38 -20.37
N GLU A 127 -1.36 -33.35 -20.29
CA GLU A 127 -1.20 -34.43 -21.27
C GLU A 127 -2.45 -35.33 -21.32
N GLU A 128 -2.98 -35.75 -20.17
CA GLU A 128 -4.20 -36.55 -20.06
C GLU A 128 -5.44 -35.82 -20.63
N LYS A 129 -5.53 -34.51 -20.39
CA LYS A 129 -6.60 -33.67 -20.93
C LYS A 129 -6.38 -33.27 -22.40
N GLN A 130 -5.26 -33.68 -23.01
CA GLN A 130 -4.87 -33.33 -24.38
C GLN A 130 -4.91 -31.81 -24.63
N VAL A 131 -4.47 -31.02 -23.64
CA VAL A 131 -4.39 -29.56 -23.79
C VAL A 131 -3.34 -29.25 -24.86
N ARG A 132 -3.72 -28.44 -25.85
CA ARG A 132 -2.80 -28.08 -26.93
C ARG A 132 -1.81 -27.05 -26.41
N GLU A 133 -0.57 -27.13 -26.86
CA GLU A 133 0.49 -26.17 -26.48
C GLU A 133 0.09 -24.71 -26.73
N LYS A 134 -0.63 -24.43 -27.83
CA LYS A 134 -1.17 -23.10 -28.12
C LYS A 134 -2.22 -22.58 -27.13
N ASP A 135 -2.85 -23.47 -26.36
CA ASP A 135 -3.84 -23.11 -25.35
C ASP A 135 -3.18 -22.88 -23.98
N PHE A 136 -2.02 -23.51 -23.74
CA PHE A 136 -1.18 -23.30 -22.56
C PHE A 136 0.26 -23.75 -22.83
N ASP A 137 1.16 -22.80 -23.09
CA ASP A 137 2.59 -23.07 -23.25
C ASP A 137 3.24 -23.29 -21.87
N LEU A 138 3.26 -24.54 -21.43
CA LEU A 138 3.86 -24.93 -20.15
C LEU A 138 5.37 -24.62 -20.09
N ALA A 139 6.10 -24.77 -21.21
CA ALA A 139 7.54 -24.54 -21.23
C ALA A 139 7.82 -23.03 -21.10
N GLY A 140 7.13 -22.21 -21.89
CA GLY A 140 7.17 -20.75 -21.76
C GLY A 140 6.77 -20.29 -20.36
N PHE A 141 5.69 -20.84 -19.80
CA PHE A 141 5.24 -20.54 -18.43
C PHE A 141 6.34 -20.80 -17.39
N LEU A 142 6.95 -21.99 -17.41
CA LEU A 142 8.01 -22.35 -16.48
C LEU A 142 9.29 -21.52 -16.68
N ASN A 143 9.63 -21.16 -17.92
CA ASN A 143 10.78 -20.30 -18.21
C ASN A 143 10.58 -18.87 -17.68
N VAL A 144 9.38 -18.31 -17.81
CA VAL A 144 9.08 -16.96 -17.29
C VAL A 144 9.09 -16.94 -15.76
N LEU A 145 8.67 -18.04 -15.13
CA LEU A 145 8.67 -18.16 -13.66
C LEU A 145 10.00 -18.61 -13.06
N GLU A 146 10.95 -19.08 -13.88
CA GLU A 146 12.27 -19.58 -13.45
C GLU A 146 13.05 -18.58 -12.58
N PRO A 147 13.07 -17.25 -12.85
CA PRO A 147 13.79 -16.29 -12.00
C PRO A 147 13.32 -16.26 -10.54
N TYR A 148 12.09 -16.69 -10.24
CA TYR A 148 11.52 -16.74 -8.89
C TYR A 148 11.61 -18.12 -8.24
N TYR A 149 12.00 -19.13 -9.03
CA TYR A 149 12.24 -20.47 -8.55
C TYR A 149 13.65 -20.57 -7.94
N ARG A 150 13.87 -21.54 -7.05
CA ARG A 150 15.13 -21.78 -6.34
C ARG A 150 16.35 -21.64 -7.26
N GLY A 151 17.26 -20.73 -6.90
CA GLY A 151 18.49 -20.45 -7.66
C GLY A 151 18.33 -19.40 -8.76
N GLY A 152 17.13 -18.88 -8.99
CA GLY A 152 16.88 -17.72 -9.82
C GLY A 152 17.23 -16.39 -9.13
N GLU A 153 17.30 -15.32 -9.91
CA GLU A 153 17.67 -13.97 -9.45
C GLU A 153 16.78 -13.43 -8.32
N TYR A 154 15.51 -13.83 -8.29
CA TYR A 154 14.48 -13.33 -7.39
C TYR A 154 13.87 -14.45 -6.51
N ASP A 155 14.58 -15.55 -6.29
CA ASP A 155 14.06 -16.72 -5.59
C ASP A 155 13.59 -16.44 -4.14
N TYR A 156 14.16 -15.40 -3.53
CA TYR A 156 13.84 -14.92 -2.20
C TYR A 156 12.44 -14.29 -2.11
N LEU A 157 11.91 -13.71 -3.20
CA LEU A 157 10.69 -12.88 -3.16
C LEU A 157 9.45 -13.66 -2.73
N LEU A 158 9.29 -14.87 -3.27
CA LEU A 158 8.05 -15.66 -3.16
C LEU A 158 8.18 -16.89 -2.24
N ASN A 159 9.34 -17.07 -1.61
CA ASN A 159 9.66 -18.23 -0.78
C ASN A 159 10.08 -17.84 0.64
N SER A 160 9.69 -16.66 1.12
CA SER A 160 10.05 -16.19 2.46
C SER A 160 9.66 -17.20 3.54
N ASP A 161 10.64 -17.59 4.36
CA ASP A 161 10.48 -18.36 5.59
C ASP A 161 10.28 -17.46 6.82
N LYS A 162 10.58 -16.16 6.68
CA LYS A 162 10.35 -15.13 7.67
C LYS A 162 8.85 -14.87 7.79
N GLN A 163 8.19 -15.69 8.60
CA GLN A 163 6.82 -15.51 9.07
C GLN A 163 6.75 -14.26 9.98
N LEU A 164 6.89 -13.07 9.39
CA LEU A 164 6.40 -11.87 10.05
C LEU A 164 4.88 -12.00 10.07
N ASP A 165 4.33 -12.32 11.25
CA ASP A 165 2.91 -12.16 11.52
C ASP A 165 2.57 -10.68 11.38
N LEU A 166 2.36 -10.26 10.13
CA LEU A 166 1.91 -8.92 9.80
C LEU A 166 0.44 -8.79 10.12
N LEU A 167 -0.32 -9.87 10.31
CA LEU A 167 -1.74 -9.81 10.61
C LEU A 167 -1.98 -9.07 11.94
N SER A 168 -1.24 -9.41 12.99
CA SER A 168 -1.35 -8.79 14.32
C SER A 168 -0.78 -7.38 14.41
N LYS A 169 0.16 -7.00 13.54
CA LYS A 169 0.77 -5.66 13.52
C LYS A 169 -0.27 -4.60 13.13
N ARG A 170 -0.43 -3.57 13.96
CA ARG A 170 -1.43 -2.50 13.75
C ARG A 170 -0.90 -1.31 12.96
N PHE A 171 0.41 -1.16 12.84
CA PHE A 171 1.00 -0.05 12.08
C PHE A 171 2.14 -0.58 11.23
N ILE A 172 1.94 -0.57 9.92
CA ILE A 172 2.88 -1.09 8.92
C ILE A 172 3.09 -0.01 7.86
N VAL A 173 4.35 0.25 7.51
CA VAL A 173 4.74 1.15 6.44
C VAL A 173 5.60 0.37 5.46
N PHE A 174 5.23 0.41 4.19
CA PHE A 174 6.04 -0.09 3.08
C PHE A 174 6.53 1.10 2.28
N GLU A 175 7.83 1.38 2.40
CA GLU A 175 8.52 2.38 1.61
C GLU A 175 9.02 1.75 0.31
N ILE A 176 8.54 2.29 -0.80
CA ILE A 176 8.72 1.69 -2.13
C ILE A 176 9.48 2.60 -3.11
N ASP A 177 9.94 3.78 -2.69
CA ASP A 177 10.60 4.73 -3.61
C ASP A 177 11.83 4.12 -4.30
N ALA A 178 12.61 3.29 -3.59
CA ALA A 178 13.79 2.62 -4.13
C ALA A 178 13.49 1.64 -5.28
N ILE A 179 12.27 1.10 -5.34
CA ILE A 179 11.85 0.12 -6.34
C ILE A 179 10.81 0.66 -7.31
N LYS A 180 10.36 1.92 -7.19
CA LYS A 180 9.23 2.47 -7.95
C LYS A 180 9.35 2.33 -9.48
N ASP A 181 10.57 2.43 -9.99
CA ASP A 181 10.87 2.32 -11.42
C ASP A 181 11.35 0.91 -11.83
N HIS A 182 11.45 -0.02 -10.87
CA HIS A 182 11.92 -1.37 -11.10
C HIS A 182 10.81 -2.26 -11.66
N LYS A 183 10.88 -2.56 -12.96
CA LYS A 183 9.84 -3.28 -13.73
C LYS A 183 9.44 -4.65 -13.17
N ILE A 184 10.33 -5.33 -12.45
CA ILE A 184 10.05 -6.67 -11.87
C ILE A 184 9.66 -6.58 -10.40
N LEU A 185 10.49 -5.98 -9.55
CA LEU A 185 10.24 -5.88 -8.11
C LEU A 185 8.98 -5.09 -7.77
N PHE A 186 8.71 -3.99 -8.48
CA PHE A 186 7.61 -3.10 -8.12
C PHE A 186 6.24 -3.76 -8.16
N PRO A 187 5.82 -4.42 -9.27
CA PRO A 187 4.52 -5.10 -9.32
C PRO A 187 4.41 -6.19 -8.25
N ILE A 188 5.49 -6.95 -8.03
CA ILE A 188 5.52 -8.05 -7.06
C ILE A 188 5.34 -7.55 -5.64
N VAL A 189 6.15 -6.56 -5.23
CA VAL A 189 6.07 -5.97 -3.89
C VAL A 189 4.70 -5.32 -3.68
N THR A 190 4.15 -4.66 -4.69
CA THR A 190 2.79 -4.10 -4.62
C THR A 190 1.75 -5.18 -4.34
N ILE A 191 1.79 -6.31 -5.06
CA ILE A 191 0.85 -7.42 -4.83
C ILE A 191 0.99 -7.98 -3.42
N ILE A 192 2.23 -8.12 -2.92
CA ILE A 192 2.50 -8.55 -1.55
C ILE A 192 1.84 -7.60 -0.53
N ILE A 193 2.02 -6.29 -0.70
CA ILE A 193 1.42 -5.26 0.16
C ILE A 193 -0.11 -5.36 0.15
N MET A 194 -0.71 -5.48 -1.04
CA MET A 194 -2.17 -5.61 -1.19
C MET A 194 -2.68 -6.89 -0.52
N GLU A 195 -1.98 -8.01 -0.68
CA GLU A 195 -2.31 -9.29 -0.06
C GLU A 195 -2.29 -9.20 1.48
N VAL A 196 -1.29 -8.53 2.05
CA VAL A 196 -1.23 -8.26 3.50
C VAL A 196 -2.47 -7.50 3.96
N PHE A 197 -2.91 -6.48 3.20
CA PHE A 197 -4.09 -5.72 3.54
C PHE A 197 -5.39 -6.52 3.39
N ILE A 198 -5.55 -7.28 2.30
CA ILE A 198 -6.71 -8.15 2.08
C ILE A 198 -6.82 -9.20 3.19
N ASN A 199 -5.70 -9.80 3.60
CA ASN A 199 -5.67 -10.75 4.70
C ASN A 199 -6.20 -10.11 6.00
N LYS A 200 -5.76 -8.88 6.33
CA LYS A 200 -6.30 -8.11 7.47
C LYS A 200 -7.79 -7.84 7.34
N MET A 201 -8.27 -7.42 6.17
CA MET A 201 -9.70 -7.19 5.94
C MET A 201 -10.54 -8.42 6.27
N ARG A 202 -10.07 -9.60 5.86
CA ARG A 202 -10.81 -10.87 6.02
C ARG A 202 -10.81 -11.39 7.44
N ARG A 203 -9.64 -11.45 8.07
CA ARG A 203 -9.44 -12.16 9.34
C ARG A 203 -9.80 -11.32 10.56
N LEU A 204 -9.55 -10.01 10.51
CA LEU A 204 -9.77 -9.14 11.68
C LEU A 204 -11.21 -8.62 11.73
N LYS A 205 -12.16 -9.45 12.17
CA LYS A 205 -13.57 -9.03 12.31
C LYS A 205 -13.73 -7.98 13.42
N GLY A 206 -14.57 -6.98 13.17
CA GLY A 206 -14.86 -5.90 14.15
C GLY A 206 -13.75 -4.86 14.34
N VAL A 207 -12.59 -5.05 13.71
CA VAL A 207 -11.46 -4.12 13.78
C VAL A 207 -11.48 -3.19 12.57
N ARG A 208 -11.21 -1.89 12.77
CA ARG A 208 -11.12 -0.91 11.68
C ARG A 208 -9.79 -1.03 10.93
N LYS A 209 -9.78 -0.93 9.61
CA LYS A 209 -8.55 -0.97 8.79
C LYS A 209 -8.44 0.30 7.96
N MET A 210 -7.22 0.79 7.78
CA MET A 210 -6.90 1.85 6.85
C MET A 210 -5.76 1.38 5.96
N ILE A 211 -5.93 1.49 4.65
CA ILE A 211 -4.81 1.51 3.71
C ILE A 211 -4.66 2.92 3.16
N LEU A 212 -3.43 3.43 3.15
CA LEU A 212 -3.09 4.69 2.51
C LEU A 212 -2.03 4.43 1.45
N ILE A 213 -2.26 4.94 0.25
CA ILE A 213 -1.38 4.79 -0.91
C ILE A 213 -0.93 6.19 -1.33
N GLU A 214 0.35 6.50 -1.12
CA GLU A 214 0.97 7.77 -1.53
C GLU A 214 1.73 7.60 -2.84
N GLU A 215 1.36 8.39 -3.87
CA GLU A 215 1.96 8.50 -5.23
C GLU A 215 2.17 7.20 -6.03
N ALA A 216 2.13 6.04 -5.40
CA ALA A 216 2.32 4.73 -5.99
C ALA A 216 1.12 4.31 -6.84
N TRP A 217 -0.04 4.97 -6.68
CA TRP A 217 -1.28 4.58 -7.34
C TRP A 217 -1.13 4.42 -8.87
N LYS A 218 -0.24 5.18 -9.52
CA LYS A 218 0.01 5.09 -10.97
C LYS A 218 0.60 3.74 -11.35
N ALA A 219 1.60 3.33 -10.59
CA ALA A 219 2.30 2.10 -10.84
C ALA A 219 1.47 0.90 -10.34
N ILE A 220 0.63 1.09 -9.30
CA ILE A 220 -0.38 0.10 -8.87
C ILE A 220 -1.55 -0.01 -9.88
N ALA A 221 -1.86 1.03 -10.65
CA ALA A 221 -2.93 1.00 -11.64
C ALA A 221 -2.51 0.43 -13.01
N LYS A 222 -1.21 0.26 -13.25
CA LYS A 222 -0.71 -0.51 -14.41
C LYS A 222 -0.86 -2.02 -14.12
N GLU A 223 -0.88 -2.85 -15.15
CA GLU A 223 -0.58 -4.31 -15.04
C GLU A 223 -1.56 -5.18 -14.22
N GLY A 224 -2.83 -5.32 -14.62
CA GLY A 224 -3.79 -6.26 -13.96
C GLY A 224 -4.16 -5.90 -12.50
N MET A 225 -3.42 -5.00 -11.85
CA MET A 225 -3.62 -4.48 -10.50
C MET A 225 -4.66 -3.37 -10.43
N ALA A 226 -5.02 -2.79 -11.58
CA ALA A 226 -6.21 -1.97 -11.75
C ALA A 226 -7.49 -2.63 -11.17
N GLU A 227 -7.70 -3.91 -11.46
CA GLU A 227 -8.85 -4.66 -10.93
C GLU A 227 -8.72 -4.91 -9.43
N TYR A 228 -7.49 -5.01 -8.88
CA TYR A 228 -7.28 -5.05 -7.44
C TYR A 228 -7.64 -3.74 -6.74
N ILE A 229 -7.18 -2.59 -7.25
CA ILE A 229 -7.58 -1.28 -6.72
C ILE A 229 -9.10 -1.16 -6.76
N LYS A 230 -9.72 -1.51 -7.89
CA LYS A 230 -11.18 -1.49 -8.04
C LYS A 230 -11.88 -2.40 -7.05
N TYR A 231 -11.39 -3.62 -6.86
CA TYR A 231 -11.90 -4.54 -5.85
C TYR A 231 -11.78 -3.94 -4.44
N LEU A 232 -10.60 -3.41 -4.10
CA LEU A 232 -10.29 -2.79 -2.82
C LEU A 232 -11.29 -1.67 -2.53
N PHE A 233 -11.40 -0.67 -3.41
CA PHE A 233 -12.30 0.48 -3.22
C PHE A 233 -13.78 0.09 -3.17
N LYS A 234 -14.22 -0.94 -3.91
CA LYS A 234 -15.60 -1.45 -3.85
C LYS A 234 -15.93 -2.26 -2.60
N THR A 235 -14.91 -2.87 -1.98
CA THR A 235 -15.12 -3.94 -0.99
C THR A 235 -14.68 -3.55 0.41
N VAL A 236 -13.67 -2.68 0.55
CA VAL A 236 -13.03 -2.32 1.82
C VAL A 236 -14.04 -1.88 2.90
N ARG A 237 -15.07 -1.13 2.51
CA ARG A 237 -16.15 -0.67 3.40
C ARG A 237 -16.92 -1.82 4.05
N LYS A 238 -17.14 -2.94 3.33
CA LYS A 238 -17.82 -4.14 3.85
C LYS A 238 -17.03 -4.82 4.98
N PHE A 239 -15.73 -4.58 5.06
CA PHE A 239 -14.81 -5.15 6.04
C PHE A 239 -14.41 -4.17 7.13
N PHE A 240 -15.22 -3.12 7.36
CA PHE A 240 -14.94 -2.02 8.29
C PHE A 240 -13.59 -1.35 8.01
N GLY A 241 -13.23 -1.25 6.73
CA GLY A 241 -12.00 -0.62 6.29
C GLY A 241 -12.24 0.68 5.52
N GLU A 242 -11.15 1.38 5.27
CA GLU A 242 -11.05 2.59 4.46
C GLU A 242 -9.80 2.51 3.58
N ALA A 243 -9.91 3.00 2.35
CA ALA A 243 -8.79 3.14 1.42
C ALA A 243 -8.61 4.62 1.08
N ILE A 244 -7.39 5.12 1.24
CA ILE A 244 -7.01 6.51 1.01
C ILE A 244 -5.93 6.54 -0.06
N VAL A 245 -6.08 7.43 -1.04
CA VAL A 245 -5.05 7.73 -2.03
C VAL A 245 -4.62 9.18 -1.85
N VAL A 246 -3.30 9.39 -1.82
CA VAL A 246 -2.67 10.70 -1.73
C VAL A 246 -1.87 10.92 -3.01
N THR A 247 -2.09 12.05 -3.66
CA THR A 247 -1.42 12.43 -4.91
C THR A 247 -1.23 13.94 -4.99
N GLN A 248 -0.16 14.37 -5.63
CA GLN A 248 0.11 15.75 -6.00
C GLN A 248 -0.22 15.98 -7.49
N GLU A 249 -0.11 14.95 -8.32
CA GLU A 249 -0.27 15.06 -9.76
C GLU A 249 -1.71 14.78 -10.20
N VAL A 250 -2.57 15.80 -10.06
CA VAL A 250 -4.00 15.70 -10.40
C VAL A 250 -4.23 15.39 -11.88
N ASP A 251 -3.37 15.90 -12.77
CA ASP A 251 -3.46 15.69 -14.23
C ASP A 251 -3.37 14.21 -14.60
N ASP A 252 -2.59 13.41 -13.87
CA ASP A 252 -2.47 11.98 -14.16
C ASP A 252 -3.69 11.18 -13.70
N ILE A 253 -4.30 11.59 -12.59
CA ILE A 253 -5.57 11.00 -12.15
C ILE A 253 -6.65 11.22 -13.22
N ILE A 254 -6.70 12.42 -13.80
CA ILE A 254 -7.68 12.79 -14.84
C ILE A 254 -7.54 11.88 -16.07
N GLN A 255 -6.32 11.51 -16.44
CA GLN A 255 -6.04 10.74 -17.64
C GLN A 255 -6.28 9.22 -17.50
N SER A 256 -6.49 8.70 -16.29
CA SER A 256 -6.69 7.26 -16.05
C SER A 256 -8.18 6.91 -15.84
N PRO A 257 -8.83 6.22 -16.81
CA PRO A 257 -10.24 5.83 -16.69
C PRO A 257 -10.50 4.92 -15.49
N VAL A 258 -9.59 3.98 -15.21
CA VAL A 258 -9.69 3.05 -14.08
C VAL A 258 -9.70 3.82 -12.75
N VAL A 259 -8.82 4.79 -12.59
CA VAL A 259 -8.70 5.60 -11.37
C VAL A 259 -9.94 6.47 -11.19
N LYS A 260 -10.41 7.11 -12.26
CA LYS A 260 -11.65 7.88 -12.23
C LYS A 260 -12.84 7.04 -11.78
N GLU A 261 -13.05 5.88 -12.39
CA GLU A 261 -14.17 5.01 -12.08
C GLU A 261 -14.06 4.31 -10.72
N SER A 262 -12.85 3.95 -10.30
CA SER A 262 -12.64 3.09 -9.14
C SER A 262 -12.33 3.88 -7.87
N ILE A 263 -11.56 4.96 -7.97
CA ILE A 263 -11.13 5.75 -6.81
C ILE A 263 -12.08 6.93 -6.63
N ILE A 264 -12.19 7.82 -7.63
CA ILE A 264 -12.89 9.10 -7.46
C ILE A 264 -14.39 8.91 -7.24
N ASN A 265 -15.03 8.10 -8.09
CA ASN A 265 -16.47 7.84 -8.00
C ASN A 265 -16.88 7.09 -6.71
N ASN A 266 -15.97 6.35 -6.08
CA ASN A 266 -16.23 5.63 -4.83
C ASN A 266 -15.74 6.39 -3.59
N SER A 267 -15.17 7.59 -3.76
CA SER A 267 -14.64 8.41 -2.67
C SER A 267 -15.65 9.48 -2.25
N ASP A 268 -16.35 9.20 -1.16
CA ASP A 268 -17.27 10.14 -0.52
C ASP A 268 -16.50 11.29 0.14
N CYS A 269 -15.34 11.02 0.74
CA CYS A 269 -14.49 12.04 1.35
C CYS A 269 -13.45 12.54 0.34
N LYS A 270 -13.34 13.86 0.20
CA LYS A 270 -12.31 14.51 -0.61
C LYS A 270 -11.61 15.56 0.26
N ILE A 271 -10.28 15.51 0.28
CA ILE A 271 -9.44 16.44 1.04
C ILE A 271 -8.54 17.15 0.04
N LEU A 272 -8.66 18.46 -0.07
CA LEU A 272 -7.85 19.27 -0.98
C LEU A 272 -7.04 20.29 -0.18
N LEU A 273 -5.74 20.28 -0.41
CA LEU A 273 -4.82 21.32 0.01
C LEU A 273 -4.82 22.44 -1.03
N ASP A 274 -3.91 23.40 -0.90
CA ASP A 274 -3.75 24.52 -1.82
C ASP A 274 -3.63 24.09 -3.30
N GLN A 275 -4.59 24.53 -4.11
CA GLN A 275 -4.67 24.26 -5.55
C GLN A 275 -4.31 25.48 -6.42
N ARG A 276 -3.68 26.53 -5.88
CA ARG A 276 -3.39 27.77 -6.63
C ARG A 276 -2.60 27.53 -7.92
N LYS A 277 -1.69 26.54 -7.93
CA LYS A 277 -0.93 26.15 -9.12
C LYS A 277 -1.82 25.65 -10.28
N TYR A 278 -3.02 25.18 -9.97
CA TYR A 278 -3.98 24.65 -10.94
C TYR A 278 -5.13 25.61 -11.25
N MET A 279 -5.06 26.88 -10.82
CA MET A 279 -6.15 27.85 -11.05
C MET A 279 -6.63 27.90 -12.50
N ASN A 280 -5.70 27.88 -13.46
CA ASN A 280 -6.01 27.96 -14.89
C ASN A 280 -6.69 26.68 -15.46
N LYS A 281 -6.62 25.56 -14.73
CA LYS A 281 -7.22 24.27 -15.10
C LYS A 281 -8.24 23.79 -14.06
N PHE A 282 -8.67 24.66 -13.14
CA PHE A 282 -9.50 24.23 -12.02
C PHE A 282 -10.86 23.71 -12.46
N ASP A 283 -11.36 24.15 -13.62
CA ASP A 283 -12.61 23.66 -14.19
C ASP A 283 -12.55 22.15 -14.49
N ASP A 284 -11.40 21.63 -14.96
CA ASP A 284 -11.19 20.21 -15.19
C ASP A 284 -11.20 19.42 -13.86
N ILE A 285 -10.54 19.98 -12.84
CA ILE A 285 -10.51 19.41 -11.48
C ILE A 285 -11.91 19.38 -10.88
N GLN A 286 -12.66 20.49 -11.02
CA GLN A 286 -14.03 20.63 -10.54
C GLN A 286 -14.95 19.59 -11.20
N ALA A 287 -14.89 19.45 -12.52
CA ALA A 287 -15.68 18.49 -13.26
C ALA A 287 -15.31 17.04 -12.90
N MET A 288 -14.02 16.75 -12.75
CA MET A 288 -13.52 15.41 -12.40
C MET A 288 -13.95 14.99 -11.00
N LEU A 289 -13.83 15.87 -10.01
CA LEU A 289 -14.18 15.59 -8.62
C LEU A 289 -15.68 15.74 -8.33
N GLY A 290 -16.47 16.23 -9.30
CA GLY A 290 -17.90 16.47 -9.15
C GLY A 290 -18.22 17.59 -8.15
N LEU A 291 -17.41 18.65 -8.14
CA LEU A 291 -17.52 19.75 -7.18
C LEU A 291 -18.50 20.84 -7.64
N THR A 292 -19.25 21.39 -6.70
CA THR A 292 -20.13 22.54 -6.92
C THR A 292 -19.35 23.86 -7.01
N GLU A 293 -19.96 24.90 -7.56
CA GLU A 293 -19.39 26.26 -7.57
C GLU A 293 -19.07 26.76 -6.14
N LYS A 294 -19.91 26.42 -5.16
CA LYS A 294 -19.67 26.75 -3.76
C LYS A 294 -18.38 26.10 -3.25
N GLU A 295 -18.18 24.82 -3.54
CA GLU A 295 -16.99 24.07 -3.10
C GLU A 295 -15.72 24.57 -3.80
N LYS A 296 -15.81 24.89 -5.09
CA LYS A 296 -14.73 25.58 -5.81
C LYS A 296 -14.33 26.89 -5.12
N ALA A 297 -15.29 27.73 -4.78
CA ALA A 297 -15.00 28.99 -4.09
C ALA A 297 -14.30 28.77 -2.74
N GLN A 298 -14.69 27.73 -1.98
CA GLN A 298 -14.02 27.36 -0.74
C GLN A 298 -12.59 26.85 -0.96
N ILE A 299 -12.35 26.02 -1.98
CA ILE A 299 -11.00 25.49 -2.25
C ILE A 299 -10.06 26.61 -2.69
N LEU A 300 -10.55 27.53 -3.51
CA LEU A 300 -9.79 28.71 -3.95
C LEU A 300 -9.56 29.73 -2.83
N SER A 301 -10.24 29.62 -1.68
CA SER A 301 -10.00 30.46 -0.51
C SER A 301 -8.95 29.90 0.47
N ILE A 302 -8.34 28.75 0.17
CA ILE A 302 -7.26 28.16 0.98
C ILE A 302 -5.99 29.03 0.92
N ASN A 303 -5.23 29.02 2.01
CA ASN A 303 -4.00 29.76 2.25
C ASN A 303 -4.16 31.28 2.23
N GLN A 304 -5.30 31.79 2.72
CA GLN A 304 -5.46 33.22 2.98
C GLN A 304 -4.70 33.69 4.24
N ASN A 305 -4.35 32.76 5.13
CA ASN A 305 -3.60 33.02 6.36
C ASN A 305 -4.21 34.18 7.17
N ASN A 306 -5.52 34.09 7.40
CA ASN A 306 -6.34 35.12 8.02
C ASN A 306 -5.90 35.53 9.44
N ASP A 307 -5.14 34.69 10.15
CA ASP A 307 -4.57 35.01 11.46
C ASP A 307 -3.03 34.86 11.46
N PRO A 308 -2.26 35.94 11.26
CA PRO A 308 -0.81 35.88 11.18
C PRO A 308 -0.14 35.54 12.53
N SER A 309 -0.88 35.55 13.64
CA SER A 309 -0.35 35.19 14.96
C SER A 309 -0.31 33.69 15.22
N ARG A 310 -0.94 32.89 14.34
CA ARG A 310 -1.07 31.45 14.49
C ARG A 310 -0.26 30.72 13.41
N LEU A 311 0.29 29.57 13.77
CA LEU A 311 1.00 28.70 12.85
C LEU A 311 0.11 27.52 12.45
N TYR A 312 -0.51 27.62 11.28
CA TYR A 312 -1.45 26.61 10.79
C TYR A 312 -1.35 26.39 9.29
N LYS A 313 -1.94 25.29 8.82
CA LYS A 313 -2.17 25.00 7.40
C LYS A 313 -3.66 24.87 7.14
N GLU A 314 -4.13 25.47 6.05
CA GLU A 314 -5.54 25.35 5.67
C GLU A 314 -5.77 24.13 4.77
N VAL A 315 -6.90 23.47 4.97
CA VAL A 315 -7.31 22.31 4.19
C VAL A 315 -8.81 22.36 3.95
N TRP A 316 -9.25 22.06 2.73
CA TRP A 316 -10.66 21.85 2.45
C TRP A 316 -11.03 20.38 2.60
N ILE A 317 -12.16 20.12 3.24
CA ILE A 317 -12.71 18.77 3.40
C ILE A 317 -14.15 18.77 2.92
N GLY A 318 -14.45 17.91 1.96
CA GLY A 318 -15.80 17.63 1.46
C GLY A 318 -16.24 16.21 1.80
N LEU A 319 -17.51 16.07 2.19
CA LEU A 319 -18.14 14.80 2.58
C LEU A 319 -19.37 14.52 1.70
N GLY A 320 -19.13 14.01 0.49
CA GLY A 320 -20.16 13.45 -0.40
C GLY A 320 -21.31 14.41 -0.72
N GLY A 321 -21.02 15.71 -0.85
CA GLY A 321 -22.02 16.75 -1.08
C GLY A 321 -22.91 17.10 0.12
N THR A 322 -22.73 16.45 1.28
CA THR A 322 -23.52 16.73 2.50
C THR A 322 -22.96 17.89 3.30
N HIS A 323 -21.63 18.00 3.37
CA HIS A 323 -20.93 19.04 4.11
C HIS A 323 -19.58 19.32 3.45
N SER A 324 -19.21 20.60 3.40
CA SER A 324 -17.92 21.04 2.88
C SER A 324 -17.49 22.35 3.55
N ALA A 325 -16.23 22.40 3.99
CA ALA A 325 -15.66 23.56 4.65
C ALA A 325 -14.13 23.59 4.57
N VAL A 326 -13.56 24.78 4.76
CA VAL A 326 -12.13 24.98 4.96
C VAL A 326 -11.84 24.95 6.46
N TYR A 327 -10.82 24.18 6.84
CA TYR A 327 -10.37 24.01 8.21
C TYR A 327 -8.93 24.49 8.35
N ALA A 328 -8.60 25.08 9.49
CA ALA A 328 -7.23 25.32 9.90
C ALA A 328 -6.72 24.11 10.69
N THR A 329 -5.58 23.58 10.27
CA THR A 329 -4.91 22.44 10.89
C THR A 329 -3.74 22.97 11.71
N GLU A 330 -3.82 22.78 13.01
CA GLU A 330 -2.78 23.14 13.97
C GLU A 330 -2.33 21.91 14.72
N VAL A 331 -1.04 21.90 15.03
CA VAL A 331 -0.40 20.83 15.77
C VAL A 331 0.48 21.43 16.85
N SER A 332 0.65 20.72 17.94
CA SER A 332 1.66 21.06 18.95
C SER A 332 3.06 21.05 18.33
N LEU A 333 4.01 21.72 18.99
CA LEU A 333 5.39 21.74 18.52
C LEU A 333 6.02 20.34 18.49
N GLU A 334 5.65 19.47 19.42
CA GLU A 334 6.08 18.07 19.42
C GLU A 334 5.55 17.32 18.21
N GLU A 335 4.28 17.52 17.86
CA GLU A 335 3.68 16.92 16.68
C GLU A 335 4.30 17.46 15.40
N TYR A 336 4.59 18.76 15.34
CA TYR A 336 5.31 19.35 14.22
C TYR A 336 6.68 18.69 14.04
N LEU A 337 7.49 18.63 15.10
CA LEU A 337 8.81 17.99 15.08
C LEU A 337 8.76 16.49 14.80
N ALA A 338 7.67 15.81 15.17
CA ALA A 338 7.48 14.39 14.89
C ALA A 338 7.26 14.09 13.40
N TYR A 339 6.78 15.07 12.62
CA TYR A 339 6.37 14.88 11.22
C TYR A 339 7.05 15.85 10.26
N THR A 340 8.00 16.66 10.74
CA THR A 340 8.67 17.65 9.91
C THR A 340 9.46 16.96 8.79
N THR A 341 9.30 17.47 7.58
CA THR A 341 10.08 17.09 6.41
C THR A 341 11.26 18.03 6.18
N GLU A 342 11.39 19.09 7.01
CA GLU A 342 12.53 20.00 6.94
C GLU A 342 13.79 19.27 7.41
N GLU A 343 14.75 19.10 6.50
CA GLU A 343 15.93 18.26 6.72
C GLU A 343 16.74 18.68 7.95
N THR A 344 16.91 19.98 8.15
CA THR A 344 17.66 20.52 9.30
C THR A 344 17.02 20.16 10.64
N GLU A 345 15.69 20.24 10.74
CA GLU A 345 14.95 19.88 11.95
C GLU A 345 14.92 18.37 12.17
N LYS A 346 14.78 17.59 11.08
CA LYS A 346 14.85 16.13 11.14
C LYS A 346 16.23 15.68 11.66
N MET A 347 17.30 16.28 11.16
CA MET A 347 18.66 15.98 11.62
C MET A 347 18.88 16.37 13.08
N GLU A 348 18.35 17.51 13.53
CA GLU A 348 18.38 17.94 14.94
C GLU A 348 17.73 16.88 15.85
N VAL A 349 16.52 16.42 15.50
CA VAL A 349 15.80 15.39 16.26
C VAL A 349 16.58 14.08 16.28
N MET A 350 17.08 13.62 15.14
CA MET A 350 17.78 12.34 15.04
C MET A 350 19.14 12.36 15.76
N GLN A 351 19.87 13.47 15.70
CA GLN A 351 21.12 13.64 16.43
C GLN A 351 20.88 13.55 17.94
N LEU A 352 19.92 14.31 18.47
CA LEU A 352 19.62 14.24 19.90
C LEU A 352 19.04 12.87 20.31
N ALA A 353 18.26 12.22 19.44
CA ALA A 353 17.78 10.88 19.70
C ALA A 353 18.94 9.87 19.83
N SER A 354 19.99 10.00 19.00
CA SER A 354 21.18 9.15 19.07
C SER A 354 21.94 9.30 20.40
N GLU A 355 21.99 10.51 20.95
CA GLU A 355 22.57 10.80 22.27
C GLU A 355 21.71 10.26 23.42
N LEU A 356 20.45 9.89 23.15
CA LEU A 356 19.47 9.41 24.11
C LEU A 356 19.11 7.93 23.87
N ASP A 357 20.07 7.12 23.46
CA ASP A 357 19.91 5.68 23.21
C ASP A 357 18.81 5.37 22.17
N GLY A 358 18.62 6.26 21.18
CA GLY A 358 17.59 6.14 20.15
C GLY A 358 16.20 6.59 20.57
N ASN A 359 16.05 7.29 21.71
CA ASN A 359 14.76 7.75 22.22
C ASN A 359 14.27 9.02 21.51
N VAL A 360 13.66 8.84 20.33
CA VAL A 360 13.10 9.91 19.50
C VAL A 360 12.03 10.74 20.24
N GLU A 361 11.18 10.11 21.05
CA GLU A 361 10.14 10.82 21.81
C GLU A 361 10.75 11.80 22.83
N LEU A 362 11.80 11.39 23.53
CA LEU A 362 12.48 12.24 24.49
C LEU A 362 13.24 13.38 23.81
N ALA A 363 13.87 13.11 22.65
CA ALA A 363 14.52 14.13 21.84
C ALA A 363 13.55 15.23 21.42
N ILE A 364 12.40 14.86 20.84
CA ILE A 364 11.33 15.79 20.45
C ILE A 364 10.86 16.63 21.63
N LYS A 365 10.61 16.01 22.80
CA LYS A 365 10.17 16.75 23.99
C LYS A 365 11.20 17.78 24.45
N ARG A 366 12.49 17.44 24.41
CA ARG A 366 13.57 18.37 24.81
C ARG A 366 13.70 19.53 23.84
N ILE A 367 13.70 19.28 22.53
CA ILE A 367 13.78 20.32 21.50
C ILE A 367 12.55 21.24 21.59
N ALA A 368 11.35 20.66 21.72
CA ALA A 368 10.13 21.43 21.87
C ALA A 368 10.16 22.34 23.11
N GLN A 369 10.66 21.83 24.25
CA GLN A 369 10.80 22.63 25.46
C GLN A 369 11.80 23.78 25.28
N GLN A 370 12.98 23.51 24.71
CA GLN A 370 13.99 24.54 24.44
C GLN A 370 13.46 25.65 23.53
N ARG A 371 12.74 25.28 22.45
CA ARG A 371 12.12 26.24 21.54
C ARG A 371 11.06 27.11 22.25
N ARG A 372 10.26 26.54 23.17
CA ARG A 372 9.31 27.32 23.99
C ARG A 372 10.01 28.26 24.96
N ASP A 373 11.07 27.81 25.62
CA ASP A 373 11.83 28.63 26.57
C ASP A 373 12.48 29.83 25.86
N ASN A 374 13.01 29.60 24.65
CA ASN A 374 13.56 30.67 23.82
C ASN A 374 12.48 31.66 23.35
N ALA A 375 11.29 31.19 22.95
CA ALA A 375 10.19 32.05 22.53
C ALA A 375 9.64 32.93 23.67
N ASN A 376 9.70 32.45 24.92
CA ASN A 376 9.30 33.20 26.11
C ASN A 376 10.39 34.13 26.67
N SER A 377 11.61 34.08 26.12
CA SER A 377 12.75 34.91 26.54
C SER A 377 12.91 36.20 25.72
N TYR A 378 12.04 36.41 24.72
CA TYR A 378 11.88 37.64 23.94
C TYR A 378 10.49 38.24 24.20
#